data_AF-D7L1S3-F1
#
_entry.id   AF-D7L1S3-F1
#
_cell.length_a   1.000
_cell.length_b   1.000
_cell.length_c   1.000
_cell.angle_alpha   90.00
_cell.angle_beta   90.00
_cell.angle_gamma   90.00
#
_symmetry.space_group_name_H-M   'P 1'
#
loop_
_entity.id
_entity.type
_entity.pdbx_description
1 polymer ?
#
loop_
_entity_poly.entity_id
_entity_poly.type
_entity_poly.pdbx_seq_one_letter_code
_entity_poly.pdbx_strand_id
1 'polypeptide(L)'
;MKLVLASSSLAPCFCVRFFPPNHNNLNPSFSGQRKIKLRAISVSCGMSEVLKSDLMEPEAETLVNKRNLYAPIEPYSTGNLKVSDVHTLYWEQSGKPDGHPVVFLHGGPGGGTAPGNRRVFDPEFYRIILFDQRGAGKSTPHACLEENTTWDLVNDIEKLREHLKIPEWLVFGGSWGSTLALAYSQSHPDKVTGLVLRGIFLLRKKEIDWFYEGGAAAIYPDAWEEFRDLIPENERGSLVDAYHKRLNSDDLETQYAAARAWTKWEMMTAYLRPNLENVQKAEDDKFSLAFARIENHYFVNKGFFPSDSYLLDNVDKIRHIKTTIVQGRYDVCCPMMSAWDLHKAWPEAELKIVYDAGHSANEPGIAAELVVANEKMKALMR
;
A
#
# COMPACT_ATOMS: atom_id res chain seq x y z
N MET A 1 -40.47 -55.25 9.78
CA MET A 1 -41.53 -56.15 9.28
C MET A 1 -42.27 -55.36 8.18
N LYS A 2 -42.16 -55.58 6.87
CA LYS A 2 -41.70 -56.65 5.96
C LYS A 2 -40.90 -56.04 4.79
N LEU A 3 -39.90 -56.78 4.34
CA LEU A 3 -39.22 -56.67 3.03
C LEU A 3 -40.12 -57.09 1.86
N VAL A 4 -39.73 -56.74 0.63
CA VAL A 4 -39.49 -57.60 -0.58
C VAL A 4 -39.32 -56.67 -1.82
N LEU A 5 -38.09 -56.49 -2.33
CA LEU A 5 -37.48 -57.03 -3.60
C LEU A 5 -38.11 -56.49 -4.92
N ALA A 6 -37.46 -56.39 -6.09
CA ALA A 6 -36.10 -56.14 -6.61
C ALA A 6 -36.18 -56.32 -8.16
N SER A 7 -35.20 -55.77 -8.90
CA SER A 7 -34.80 -56.05 -10.31
C SER A 7 -35.54 -55.28 -11.43
N SER A 8 -34.95 -54.93 -12.60
CA SER A 8 -33.57 -54.75 -13.10
C SER A 8 -33.67 -54.37 -14.60
N SER A 9 -32.55 -53.90 -15.18
CA SER A 9 -32.22 -53.75 -16.62
C SER A 9 -32.63 -52.42 -17.29
N LEU A 10 -31.91 -51.84 -18.26
CA LEU A 10 -30.57 -52.00 -18.87
C LEU A 10 -30.35 -50.73 -19.73
N ALA A 11 -29.10 -50.26 -19.88
CA ALA A 11 -28.71 -49.15 -20.76
C ALA A 11 -28.75 -49.54 -22.25
N PRO A 12 -28.55 -48.56 -23.17
CA PRO A 12 -27.29 -48.64 -23.92
C PRO A 12 -26.58 -47.30 -24.18
N CYS A 13 -25.25 -47.46 -24.25
CA CYS A 13 -24.20 -46.58 -24.70
C CYS A 13 -24.49 -45.77 -25.98
N PHE A 14 -23.97 -44.54 -26.04
CA PHE A 14 -23.63 -43.87 -27.30
C PHE A 14 -22.11 -43.62 -27.41
N CYS A 15 -21.63 -43.91 -28.62
CA CYS A 15 -20.24 -44.08 -29.02
C CYS A 15 -19.38 -42.81 -29.00
N VAL A 16 -18.14 -43.03 -28.58
CA VAL A 16 -16.93 -42.24 -28.88
C VAL A 16 -16.64 -42.30 -30.38
N ARG A 17 -16.31 -41.16 -31.02
CA ARG A 17 -15.65 -41.12 -32.33
C ARG A 17 -14.19 -40.72 -32.17
N PHE A 18 -13.32 -41.68 -32.44
CA PHE A 18 -11.89 -41.52 -32.69
C PHE A 18 -11.66 -40.97 -34.11
N PHE A 19 -10.73 -40.04 -34.26
CA PHE A 19 -10.07 -39.73 -35.53
C PHE A 19 -8.70 -40.43 -35.57
N PRO A 20 -8.26 -40.96 -36.74
CA PRO A 20 -7.13 -41.89 -36.83
C PRO A 20 -5.76 -41.18 -36.90
N PRO A 21 -4.67 -41.87 -36.52
CA PRO A 21 -3.30 -41.43 -36.82
C PRO A 21 -2.90 -41.99 -38.19
N ASN A 22 -2.31 -41.16 -39.06
CA ASN A 22 -1.59 -41.65 -40.23
C ASN A 22 -0.15 -41.12 -40.22
N HIS A 23 0.77 -42.07 -40.12
CA HIS A 23 2.19 -41.93 -40.40
C HIS A 23 2.40 -41.54 -41.87
N ASN A 24 3.34 -40.63 -42.11
CA ASN A 24 4.19 -40.69 -43.28
C ASN A 24 5.57 -40.12 -42.93
N ASN A 25 6.56 -41.03 -42.92
CA ASN A 25 7.98 -40.72 -43.07
C ASN A 25 8.19 -39.97 -44.39
N LEU A 26 9.11 -38.99 -44.41
CA LEU A 26 10.00 -38.69 -45.54
C LEU A 26 11.03 -37.63 -45.11
N ASN A 27 12.25 -38.07 -44.84
CA ASN A 27 13.46 -37.26 -44.95
C ASN A 27 13.80 -37.09 -46.45
N PRO A 28 14.39 -35.95 -46.83
CA PRO A 28 15.53 -36.03 -47.74
C PRO A 28 16.72 -35.23 -47.22
N SER A 29 17.81 -35.96 -47.04
CA SER A 29 19.18 -35.47 -47.04
C SER A 29 19.50 -34.72 -48.33
N PHE A 30 20.09 -33.52 -48.25
CA PHE A 30 20.92 -32.99 -49.32
C PHE A 30 22.20 -32.36 -48.78
N SER A 31 23.30 -33.02 -49.09
CA SER A 31 24.67 -32.55 -49.04
C SER A 31 24.90 -31.39 -50.02
N GLY A 32 25.58 -30.34 -49.59
CA GLY A 32 26.02 -29.27 -50.50
C GLY A 32 26.90 -28.24 -49.82
N GLN A 33 28.21 -28.45 -49.83
CA GLN A 33 29.21 -27.44 -49.48
C GLN A 33 29.06 -26.21 -50.37
N ARG A 34 28.84 -25.03 -49.79
CA ARG A 34 29.06 -23.74 -50.47
C ARG A 34 30.05 -22.90 -49.68
N LYS A 35 31.25 -22.75 -50.26
CA LYS A 35 32.28 -21.79 -49.85
C LYS A 35 31.72 -20.37 -49.96
N ILE A 36 31.64 -19.65 -48.84
CA ILE A 36 31.36 -18.21 -48.84
C ILE A 36 32.68 -17.47 -49.04
N LYS A 37 32.83 -16.82 -50.20
CA LYS A 37 33.89 -15.83 -50.44
C LYS A 37 33.48 -14.50 -49.79
N LEU A 38 34.19 -14.06 -48.77
CA LEU A 38 34.13 -12.69 -48.28
C LEU A 38 34.77 -11.75 -49.32
N ARG A 39 33.96 -10.88 -49.92
CA ARG A 39 34.43 -9.69 -50.63
C ARG A 39 34.35 -8.52 -49.67
N ALA A 40 35.50 -7.94 -49.32
CA ALA A 40 35.55 -6.65 -48.65
C ALA A 40 35.10 -5.57 -49.65
N ILE A 41 34.06 -4.82 -49.28
CA ILE A 41 33.70 -3.58 -49.95
C ILE A 41 33.97 -2.48 -48.93
N SER A 42 35.00 -1.68 -49.20
CA SER A 42 35.26 -0.42 -48.51
C SER A 42 34.23 0.60 -48.96
N VAL A 43 33.38 1.09 -48.06
CA VAL A 43 32.56 2.28 -48.30
C VAL A 43 33.03 3.36 -47.33
N SER A 44 33.49 4.46 -47.92
CA SER A 44 33.98 5.64 -47.22
C SER A 44 32.88 6.36 -46.48
N CYS A 45 33.21 6.83 -45.28
CA CYS A 45 32.40 7.69 -44.43
C CYS A 45 32.06 9.01 -45.13
N GLY A 46 30.77 9.28 -45.32
CA GLY A 46 30.24 10.61 -45.62
C GLY A 46 29.47 11.11 -44.40
N MET A 47 29.97 12.17 -43.78
CA MET A 47 29.25 12.89 -42.72
C MET A 47 28.04 13.62 -43.31
N SER A 48 26.86 13.40 -42.74
CA SER A 48 25.89 14.41 -42.30
C SER A 48 24.50 13.80 -42.10
N GLU A 49 23.78 14.35 -41.11
CA GLU A 49 22.40 14.03 -40.69
C GLU A 49 22.23 12.84 -39.74
N VAL A 50 22.80 13.02 -38.54
CA VAL A 50 22.25 12.40 -37.33
C VAL A 50 20.98 13.15 -36.94
N LEU A 51 19.87 12.41 -36.94
CA LEU A 51 18.59 12.77 -36.35
C LEU A 51 18.77 13.40 -34.96
N LYS A 52 18.13 14.55 -34.74
CA LYS A 52 17.90 15.11 -33.41
C LYS A 52 17.05 14.12 -32.61
N SER A 53 17.69 13.23 -31.86
CA SER A 53 17.05 12.46 -30.80
C SER A 53 17.10 13.29 -29.51
N ASP A 54 15.91 13.68 -29.04
CA ASP A 54 15.52 14.00 -27.67
C ASP A 54 16.67 14.20 -26.67
N LEU A 55 17.13 15.46 -26.57
CA LEU A 55 17.84 15.92 -25.40
C LEU A 55 16.82 16.03 -24.26
N MET A 56 16.80 15.03 -23.37
CA MET A 56 16.19 15.24 -22.05
C MET A 56 16.90 16.43 -21.38
N GLU A 57 16.11 17.33 -20.79
CA GLU A 57 16.64 18.48 -20.08
C GLU A 57 17.55 18.03 -18.91
N PRO A 58 18.68 18.71 -18.64
CA PRO A 58 19.65 18.33 -17.59
C PRO A 58 19.02 18.14 -16.20
N GLU A 59 17.89 18.80 -15.94
CA GLU A 59 17.14 18.72 -14.69
C GLU A 59 16.53 17.32 -14.47
N ALA A 60 16.07 16.64 -15.53
CA ALA A 60 15.54 15.28 -15.44
C ALA A 60 16.62 14.27 -15.04
N GLU A 61 17.86 14.45 -15.49
CA GLU A 61 18.99 13.58 -15.15
C GLU A 61 19.46 13.79 -13.70
N THR A 62 19.37 15.03 -13.18
CA THR A 62 19.64 15.30 -11.75
C THR A 62 18.59 14.74 -10.80
N LEU A 63 17.32 14.69 -11.21
CA LEU A 63 16.22 14.09 -10.43
C LEU A 63 16.37 12.56 -10.28
N VAL A 64 16.95 11.88 -11.28
CA VAL A 64 17.19 10.43 -11.25
C VAL A 64 18.31 10.05 -10.28
N ASN A 65 19.22 10.97 -9.96
CA ASN A 65 20.39 10.71 -9.10
C ASN A 65 20.12 10.76 -7.59
N LYS A 66 18.97 11.26 -7.14
CA LYS A 66 18.57 11.24 -5.72
C LYS A 66 17.59 10.11 -5.43
N ARG A 67 18.13 8.92 -5.17
CA ARG A 67 17.37 7.71 -4.81
C ARG A 67 17.60 7.24 -3.37
N ASN A 68 18.50 7.88 -2.64
CA ASN A 68 18.79 7.52 -1.26
C ASN A 68 17.92 8.32 -0.31
N LEU A 69 17.49 7.69 0.80
CA LEU A 69 16.89 8.39 1.92
C LEU A 69 17.82 9.50 2.41
N TYR A 70 17.24 10.65 2.75
CA TYR A 70 17.94 11.76 3.38
C TYR A 70 18.52 11.33 4.74
N ALA A 71 19.51 12.09 5.23
CA ALA A 71 20.10 11.86 6.54
C ALA A 71 19.03 11.93 7.65
N PRO A 72 19.16 11.19 8.75
CA PRO A 72 18.30 11.36 9.91
C PRO A 72 18.32 12.81 10.40
N ILE A 73 17.14 13.31 10.76
CA ILE A 73 16.95 14.65 11.35
C ILE A 73 16.01 14.55 12.55
N GLU A 74 16.20 15.44 13.52
CA GLU A 74 15.30 15.59 14.67
C GLU A 74 14.25 16.68 14.40
N PRO A 75 13.06 16.58 15.03
CA PRO A 75 12.05 17.62 14.89
C PRO A 75 12.52 18.87 15.63
N TYR A 76 12.38 20.04 15.00
CA TYR A 76 12.67 21.32 15.63
C TYR A 76 11.51 21.79 16.54
N SER A 77 10.33 21.21 16.38
CA SER A 77 9.15 21.51 17.19
C SER A 77 8.26 20.29 17.32
N THR A 78 7.73 20.05 18.51
CA THR A 78 6.73 19.02 18.80
C THR A 78 5.63 19.62 19.67
N GLY A 79 4.46 19.00 19.67
CA GLY A 79 3.35 19.46 20.48
C GLY A 79 2.22 18.45 20.59
N ASN A 80 1.21 18.84 21.35
CA ASN A 80 -0.03 18.10 21.50
C ASN A 80 -1.18 19.03 21.12
N LEU A 81 -2.16 18.54 20.35
CA LEU A 81 -3.33 19.29 19.91
C LEU A 81 -4.59 18.59 20.40
N LYS A 82 -5.34 19.23 21.30
CA LYS A 82 -6.66 18.75 21.69
C LYS A 82 -7.61 18.94 20.51
N VAL A 83 -8.14 17.85 19.96
CA VAL A 83 -9.02 17.86 18.78
C VAL A 83 -10.48 17.56 19.12
N SER A 84 -10.74 16.92 20.26
CA SER A 84 -12.09 16.80 20.83
C SER A 84 -12.01 16.76 22.35
N ASP A 85 -13.13 16.60 23.04
CA ASP A 85 -13.11 16.39 24.50
C ASP A 85 -12.46 15.07 24.92
N VAL A 86 -12.39 14.11 24.00
CA VAL A 86 -11.74 12.81 24.21
C VAL A 86 -10.29 12.84 23.74
N HIS A 87 -10.01 13.36 22.53
CA HIS A 87 -8.74 13.12 21.85
C HIS A 87 -7.76 14.28 21.89
N THR A 88 -6.49 13.93 22.11
CA THR A 88 -5.33 14.82 21.97
C THR A 88 -4.29 14.16 21.07
N LEU A 89 -3.93 14.83 19.97
CA LEU A 89 -2.98 14.33 18.98
C LEU A 89 -1.57 14.81 19.25
N TYR A 90 -0.59 13.91 19.21
CA TYR A 90 0.81 14.27 19.09
C TYR A 90 1.12 14.74 17.68
N TRP A 91 1.90 15.81 17.54
CA TRP A 91 2.44 16.26 16.26
C TRP A 91 3.89 16.72 16.39
N GLU A 92 4.60 16.74 15.27
CA GLU A 92 5.95 17.25 15.15
C GLU A 92 6.22 17.95 13.81
N GLN A 93 7.20 18.84 13.82
CA GLN A 93 7.70 19.56 12.65
C GLN A 93 9.21 19.36 12.50
N SER A 94 9.64 19.02 11.30
CA SER A 94 11.03 18.77 10.92
C SER A 94 11.38 19.46 9.60
N GLY A 95 12.66 19.44 9.20
CA GLY A 95 13.12 20.07 7.97
C GLY A 95 13.18 21.60 8.09
N LYS A 96 12.86 22.31 7.00
CA LYS A 96 12.98 23.76 6.88
C LYS A 96 11.72 24.45 7.42
N PRO A 97 11.78 25.28 8.49
CA PRO A 97 10.59 25.89 9.09
C PRO A 97 9.74 26.77 8.17
N ASP A 98 10.38 27.45 7.21
CA ASP A 98 9.78 28.28 6.16
C ASP A 98 9.72 27.57 4.80
N GLY A 99 9.90 26.24 4.80
CA GLY A 99 9.85 25.40 3.62
C GLY A 99 8.42 25.11 3.14
N HIS A 100 8.31 24.43 1.99
CA HIS A 100 7.02 23.98 1.49
C HIS A 100 6.41 22.95 2.46
N PRO A 101 5.19 23.14 2.96
CA PRO A 101 4.61 22.23 3.94
C PRO A 101 4.22 20.90 3.30
N VAL A 102 4.55 19.80 3.99
CA VAL A 102 4.10 18.44 3.66
C VAL A 102 3.55 17.77 4.91
N VAL A 103 2.37 17.17 4.81
CA VAL A 103 1.81 16.32 5.87
C VAL A 103 2.03 14.85 5.54
N PHE A 104 2.57 14.11 6.50
CA PHE A 104 2.74 12.67 6.44
C PHE A 104 1.59 11.96 7.17
N LEU A 105 0.89 11.08 6.45
CA LEU A 105 -0.20 10.26 6.98
C LEU A 105 0.31 8.82 7.16
N HIS A 106 0.48 8.38 8.41
CA HIS A 106 0.94 7.03 8.71
C HIS A 106 -0.11 5.95 8.38
N GLY A 107 0.36 4.71 8.22
CA GLY A 107 -0.46 3.53 7.90
C GLY A 107 -1.05 2.82 9.12
N GLY A 108 -1.47 1.57 8.91
CA GLY A 108 -2.28 0.75 9.81
C GLY A 108 -3.72 0.63 9.26
N PRO A 109 -4.74 1.26 9.89
CA PRO A 109 -4.63 2.35 10.87
C PRO A 109 -4.11 1.93 12.24
N GLY A 110 -3.69 2.90 13.06
CA GLY A 110 -3.17 2.63 14.41
C GLY A 110 -1.64 2.50 14.52
N GLY A 111 -0.89 2.64 13.43
CA GLY A 111 0.58 2.44 13.43
C GLY A 111 1.41 3.52 14.14
N GLY A 112 1.01 4.79 14.01
CA GLY A 112 1.81 5.91 14.49
C GLY A 112 3.01 6.23 13.59
N THR A 113 3.68 7.33 13.91
CA THR A 113 4.86 7.82 13.18
C THR A 113 6.17 7.30 13.77
N ALA A 114 7.22 7.28 12.95
CA ALA A 114 8.56 6.88 13.32
C ALA A 114 9.61 7.87 12.74
N PRO A 115 10.79 8.02 13.38
CA PRO A 115 11.83 8.94 12.90
C PRO A 115 12.23 8.76 11.44
N GLY A 116 12.19 7.51 10.94
CA GLY A 116 12.49 7.19 9.55
C GLY A 116 11.53 7.84 8.54
N ASN A 117 10.31 8.19 8.94
CA ASN A 117 9.31 8.79 8.05
C ASN A 117 9.69 10.19 7.56
N ARG A 118 10.63 10.88 8.24
CA ARG A 118 11.13 12.20 7.82
C ARG A 118 12.07 12.12 6.61
N ARG A 119 12.64 10.95 6.33
CA ARG A 119 13.83 10.79 5.49
C ARG A 119 13.55 10.69 3.99
N VAL A 120 12.28 10.74 3.57
CA VAL A 120 11.90 10.76 2.14
C VAL A 120 11.75 12.19 1.60
N PHE A 121 11.86 13.20 2.47
CA PHE A 121 11.68 14.61 2.14
C PHE A 121 13.02 15.34 2.23
N ASP A 122 13.31 16.23 1.28
CA ASP A 122 14.47 17.12 1.36
C ASP A 122 14.33 18.09 2.54
N PRO A 123 15.18 17.99 3.58
CA PRO A 123 15.07 18.82 4.77
C PRO A 123 15.36 20.30 4.50
N GLU A 124 16.01 20.64 3.38
CA GLU A 124 16.33 22.02 3.01
C GLU A 124 15.19 22.69 2.21
N PHE A 125 14.18 21.92 1.82
CA PHE A 125 13.04 22.43 1.05
C PHE A 125 11.72 22.28 1.79
N TYR A 126 11.48 21.13 2.43
CA TYR A 126 10.19 20.83 3.03
C TYR A 126 10.13 21.25 4.50
N ARG A 127 9.00 21.82 4.89
CA ARG A 127 8.50 21.86 6.27
C ARG A 127 7.71 20.57 6.48
N ILE A 128 8.26 19.60 7.20
CA ILE A 128 7.72 18.24 7.31
C ILE A 128 6.85 18.13 8.55
N ILE A 129 5.55 17.85 8.39
CA ILE A 129 4.58 17.69 9.47
C ILE A 129 4.24 16.21 9.61
N LEU A 130 4.57 15.64 10.78
CA LEU A 130 4.15 14.29 11.17
C LEU A 130 3.19 14.42 12.35
N PHE A 131 2.17 13.58 12.40
CA PHE A 131 1.29 13.47 13.57
C PHE A 131 0.83 12.03 13.75
N ASP A 132 0.56 11.67 14.99
CA ASP A 132 -0.02 10.38 15.32
C ASP A 132 -1.54 10.51 15.32
N GLN A 133 -2.23 9.68 14.54
CA GLN A 133 -3.69 9.65 14.48
C GLN A 133 -4.29 9.21 15.82
N ARG A 134 -5.61 9.41 15.99
CA ARG A 134 -6.34 9.10 17.23
C ARG A 134 -6.02 7.69 17.74
N GLY A 135 -5.67 7.60 19.02
CA GLY A 135 -5.34 6.34 19.71
C GLY A 135 -4.03 5.66 19.32
N ALA A 136 -3.28 6.19 18.35
CA ALA A 136 -2.03 5.62 17.88
C ALA A 136 -0.79 6.34 18.45
N GLY A 137 0.34 5.65 18.48
CA GLY A 137 1.64 6.23 18.84
C GLY A 137 1.62 6.98 20.19
N LYS A 138 1.91 8.28 20.14
CA LYS A 138 1.94 9.20 21.29
C LYS A 138 0.62 9.94 21.52
N SER A 139 -0.36 9.80 20.62
CA SER A 139 -1.69 10.40 20.78
C SER A 139 -2.49 9.70 21.87
N THR A 140 -3.35 10.45 22.54
CA THR A 140 -4.13 9.98 23.70
C THR A 140 -5.63 10.21 23.50
N PRO A 141 -6.49 9.36 24.10
CA PRO A 141 -6.16 8.14 24.85
C PRO A 141 -5.70 6.98 23.94
N HIS A 142 -4.68 6.23 24.40
CA HIS A 142 -4.09 5.11 23.68
C HIS A 142 -5.13 4.00 23.37
N ALA A 143 -5.08 3.44 22.15
CA ALA A 143 -5.97 2.39 21.65
C ALA A 143 -7.48 2.72 21.75
N CYS A 144 -7.86 3.99 21.80
CA CYS A 144 -9.24 4.42 21.91
C CYS A 144 -9.98 4.37 20.56
N LEU A 145 -11.20 3.83 20.57
CA LEU A 145 -12.08 3.69 19.40
C LEU A 145 -13.24 4.69 19.38
N GLU A 146 -13.51 5.35 20.51
CA GLU A 146 -14.52 6.41 20.59
C GLU A 146 -14.11 7.59 19.71
N GLU A 147 -15.03 8.14 18.92
CA GLU A 147 -14.73 9.21 17.94
C GLU A 147 -13.49 8.91 17.07
N ASN A 148 -13.27 7.65 16.67
CA ASN A 148 -12.13 7.25 15.87
C ASN A 148 -12.58 6.72 14.50
N THR A 149 -13.11 7.63 13.67
CA THR A 149 -13.56 7.33 12.30
C THR A 149 -12.70 8.02 11.25
N THR A 150 -12.81 7.57 10.00
CA THR A 150 -12.14 8.23 8.85
C THR A 150 -12.43 9.73 8.80
N TRP A 151 -13.68 10.12 9.07
CA TRP A 151 -14.11 11.52 9.00
C TRP A 151 -13.62 12.35 10.18
N ASP A 152 -13.48 11.73 11.36
CA ASP A 152 -12.81 12.36 12.50
C ASP A 152 -11.35 12.67 12.19
N LEU A 153 -10.64 11.72 11.56
CA LEU A 153 -9.26 11.92 11.14
C LEU A 153 -9.11 12.97 10.02
N VAL A 154 -10.05 13.02 9.06
CA VAL A 154 -10.09 14.09 8.05
C VAL A 154 -10.25 15.46 8.71
N ASN A 155 -11.14 15.58 9.70
CA ASN A 155 -11.32 16.83 10.46
C ASN A 155 -10.09 17.20 11.28
N ASP A 156 -9.38 16.21 11.82
CA ASP A 156 -8.16 16.45 12.59
C ASP A 156 -7.01 16.97 11.74
N ILE A 157 -6.91 16.49 10.49
CA ILE A 157 -5.94 16.99 9.52
C ILE A 157 -6.16 18.50 9.30
N GLU A 158 -7.41 18.96 9.14
CA GLU A 158 -7.72 20.39 9.04
C GLU A 158 -7.42 21.16 10.34
N LYS A 159 -7.78 20.62 11.51
CA LYS A 159 -7.46 21.25 12.80
C LYS A 159 -5.96 21.44 12.97
N LEU A 160 -5.16 20.45 12.58
CA LEU A 160 -3.70 20.54 12.62
C LEU A 160 -3.18 21.57 11.62
N ARG A 161 -3.69 21.56 10.38
CA ARG A 161 -3.35 22.53 9.34
C ARG A 161 -3.56 23.96 9.81
N GLU A 162 -4.72 24.25 10.40
CA GLU A 162 -5.08 25.56 10.94
C GLU A 162 -4.24 25.93 12.17
N HIS A 163 -4.04 25.00 13.10
CA HIS A 163 -3.19 25.19 14.28
C HIS A 163 -1.78 25.63 13.90
N LEU A 164 -1.21 24.98 12.87
CA LEU A 164 0.13 25.26 12.35
C LEU A 164 0.18 26.43 11.34
N LYS A 165 -0.98 27.05 11.06
CA LYS A 165 -1.19 28.18 10.13
C LYS A 165 -0.69 27.88 8.72
N ILE A 166 -0.96 26.67 8.23
CA ILE A 166 -0.58 26.22 6.89
C ILE A 166 -1.77 26.47 5.95
N PRO A 167 -1.65 27.26 4.87
CA PRO A 167 -2.77 27.49 3.97
C PRO A 167 -3.12 26.23 3.16
N GLU A 168 -2.12 25.60 2.57
CA GLU A 168 -2.19 24.42 1.71
C GLU A 168 -0.90 23.62 1.89
N TRP A 169 -0.91 22.31 1.61
CA TRP A 169 0.28 21.47 1.75
C TRP A 169 0.32 20.29 0.78
N LEU A 170 1.50 19.70 0.62
CA LEU A 170 1.65 18.39 -0.02
C LEU A 170 1.11 17.32 0.94
N VAL A 171 0.37 16.34 0.42
CA VAL A 171 -0.10 15.21 1.21
C VAL A 171 0.67 13.96 0.81
N PHE A 172 1.31 13.32 1.78
CA PHE A 172 2.02 12.07 1.62
C PHE A 172 1.32 10.98 2.45
N GLY A 173 1.01 9.84 1.85
CA GLY A 173 0.36 8.75 2.58
C GLY A 173 0.57 7.39 1.93
N GLY A 174 0.84 6.36 2.73
CA GLY A 174 0.99 5.00 2.22
C GLY A 174 0.25 3.95 3.05
N SER A 175 -0.16 2.84 2.43
CA SER A 175 -1.08 1.85 3.03
C SER A 175 -2.39 2.54 3.41
N TRP A 176 -2.91 2.33 4.63
CA TRP A 176 -3.99 3.15 5.20
C TRP A 176 -3.75 4.67 5.08
N GLY A 177 -2.50 5.14 5.16
CA GLY A 177 -2.19 6.54 4.91
C GLY A 177 -2.61 7.01 3.50
N SER A 178 -2.62 6.12 2.51
CA SER A 178 -3.14 6.40 1.17
C SER A 178 -4.67 6.46 1.16
N THR A 179 -5.35 5.60 1.92
CA THR A 179 -6.81 5.68 2.16
C THR A 179 -7.19 7.04 2.73
N LEU A 180 -6.49 7.47 3.79
CA LEU A 180 -6.74 8.73 4.46
C LEU A 180 -6.35 9.94 3.59
N ALA A 181 -5.26 9.84 2.82
CA ALA A 181 -4.85 10.87 1.86
C ALA A 181 -5.92 11.10 0.79
N LEU A 182 -6.48 10.01 0.23
CA LEU A 182 -7.57 10.10 -0.75
C LEU A 182 -8.83 10.71 -0.11
N ALA A 183 -9.26 10.22 1.05
CA ALA A 183 -10.44 10.74 1.75
C ALA A 183 -10.31 12.24 2.09
N TYR A 184 -9.15 12.66 2.61
CA TYR A 184 -8.85 14.05 2.91
C TYR A 184 -8.87 14.91 1.64
N SER A 185 -8.14 14.50 0.60
CA SER A 185 -8.01 15.28 -0.63
C SER A 185 -9.33 15.39 -1.39
N GLN A 186 -10.21 14.38 -1.31
CA GLN A 186 -11.55 14.42 -1.90
C GLN A 186 -12.50 15.33 -1.13
N SER A 187 -12.23 15.60 0.14
CA SER A 187 -13.03 16.46 1.01
C SER A 187 -12.53 17.92 0.98
N HIS A 188 -11.22 18.11 0.83
CA HIS A 188 -10.54 19.40 0.86
C HIS A 188 -9.56 19.56 -0.32
N PRO A 189 -10.01 19.43 -1.59
CA PRO A 189 -9.11 19.45 -2.75
C PRO A 189 -8.33 20.77 -2.88
N ASP A 190 -8.90 21.88 -2.41
CA ASP A 190 -8.30 23.20 -2.40
C ASP A 190 -7.19 23.38 -1.35
N LYS A 191 -6.96 22.40 -0.48
CA LYS A 191 -5.89 22.42 0.54
C LYS A 191 -4.67 21.59 0.14
N VAL A 192 -4.71 20.95 -1.02
CA VAL A 192 -3.73 19.93 -1.42
C VAL A 192 -2.94 20.38 -2.65
N THR A 193 -1.67 20.70 -2.42
CA THR A 193 -0.74 21.14 -3.49
C THR A 193 -0.22 19.98 -4.35
N GLY A 194 -0.34 18.74 -3.87
CA GLY A 194 0.09 17.53 -4.56
C GLY A 194 -0.10 16.28 -3.68
N LEU A 195 0.04 15.09 -4.29
CA LEU A 195 -0.12 13.81 -3.60
C LEU A 195 1.00 12.82 -3.91
N VAL A 196 1.59 12.25 -2.88
CA VAL A 196 2.49 11.09 -3.01
C VAL A 196 1.88 9.92 -2.26
N LEU A 197 1.46 8.92 -3.02
CA LEU A 197 0.74 7.75 -2.52
C LEU A 197 1.58 6.49 -2.64
N ARG A 198 1.44 5.55 -1.69
CA ARG A 198 2.15 4.26 -1.72
C ARG A 198 1.30 3.10 -1.25
N GLY A 199 1.41 1.92 -1.85
CA GLY A 199 0.75 0.72 -1.31
C GLY A 199 -0.75 0.94 -1.23
N ILE A 200 -1.38 1.21 -2.38
CA ILE A 200 -2.74 1.76 -2.46
C ILE A 200 -3.73 0.83 -1.77
N PHE A 201 -4.43 1.38 -0.79
CA PHE A 201 -5.48 0.70 -0.07
C PHE A 201 -6.79 1.47 -0.19
N LEU A 202 -7.77 0.88 -0.86
CA LEU A 202 -9.07 1.52 -1.11
C LEU A 202 -10.16 1.02 -0.15
N LEU A 203 -9.80 0.09 0.74
CA LEU A 203 -10.66 -0.43 1.81
C LEU A 203 -11.93 -1.13 1.31
N ARG A 204 -11.92 -1.58 0.06
CA ARG A 204 -13.00 -2.41 -0.51
C ARG A 204 -13.01 -3.77 0.17
N LYS A 205 -14.18 -4.39 0.28
CA LYS A 205 -14.35 -5.73 0.86
C LYS A 205 -13.39 -6.74 0.25
N LYS A 206 -13.17 -6.71 -1.07
CA LYS A 206 -12.24 -7.64 -1.74
C LYS A 206 -10.78 -7.51 -1.29
N GLU A 207 -10.37 -6.34 -0.79
CA GLU A 207 -9.02 -6.12 -0.25
C GLU A 207 -8.92 -6.66 1.18
N ILE A 208 -9.96 -6.43 1.99
CA ILE A 208 -10.06 -7.00 3.34
C ILE A 208 -10.13 -8.53 3.28
N ASP A 209 -11.00 -9.09 2.44
CA ASP A 209 -11.15 -10.54 2.25
C ASP A 209 -9.84 -11.17 1.75
N TRP A 210 -9.14 -10.49 0.85
CA TRP A 210 -7.85 -10.95 0.36
C TRP A 210 -6.87 -11.14 1.51
N PHE A 211 -6.73 -10.15 2.40
CA PHE A 211 -5.67 -10.17 3.40
C PHE A 211 -6.06 -10.86 4.72
N TYR A 212 -7.32 -10.77 5.14
CA TYR A 212 -7.79 -11.27 6.44
C TYR A 212 -8.80 -12.42 6.36
N GLU A 213 -9.25 -12.84 5.18
CA GLU A 213 -10.15 -14.00 5.01
C GLU A 213 -9.53 -15.12 4.15
N GLY A 214 -8.20 -15.11 3.99
CA GLY A 214 -7.43 -16.26 3.48
C GLY A 214 -6.99 -16.18 2.03
N GLY A 215 -7.14 -15.05 1.33
CA GLY A 215 -6.56 -14.87 -0.01
C GLY A 215 -5.03 -14.94 0.00
N ALA A 216 -4.40 -14.10 0.82
CA ALA A 216 -2.95 -14.03 0.99
C ALA A 216 -2.35 -15.29 1.65
N ALA A 217 -3.17 -16.11 2.31
CA ALA A 217 -2.76 -17.41 2.86
C ALA A 217 -2.26 -18.38 1.77
N ALA A 218 -2.67 -18.19 0.51
CA ALA A 218 -2.12 -18.96 -0.61
C ALA A 218 -0.63 -18.72 -0.85
N ILE A 219 -0.08 -17.61 -0.33
CA ILE A 219 1.33 -17.22 -0.45
C ILE A 219 2.08 -17.49 0.86
N TYR A 220 1.44 -17.25 2.01
CA TYR A 220 2.04 -17.40 3.35
C TYR A 220 1.23 -18.37 4.23
N PRO A 221 1.11 -19.65 3.85
CA PRO A 221 0.31 -20.61 4.63
C PRO A 221 0.90 -20.83 6.03
N ASP A 222 2.22 -20.83 6.15
CA ASP A 222 2.98 -21.00 7.40
C ASP A 222 2.70 -19.88 8.42
N ALA A 223 2.71 -18.62 7.99
CA ALA A 223 2.35 -17.49 8.86
C ALA A 223 0.84 -17.41 9.13
N TRP A 224 0.02 -17.85 8.16
CA TRP A 224 -1.44 -17.80 8.27
C TRP A 224 -1.99 -18.75 9.32
N GLU A 225 -1.38 -19.92 9.51
CA GLU A 225 -1.85 -20.90 10.51
C GLU A 225 -1.90 -20.30 11.91
N GLU A 226 -0.88 -19.56 12.34
CA GLU A 226 -0.88 -18.92 13.66
C GLU A 226 -1.99 -17.88 13.82
N PHE A 227 -2.23 -17.05 12.79
CA PHE A 227 -3.31 -16.07 12.77
C PHE A 227 -4.69 -16.74 12.78
N ARG A 228 -4.91 -17.75 11.94
CA ARG A 228 -6.17 -18.48 11.83
C ARG A 228 -6.46 -19.29 13.08
N ASP A 229 -5.45 -19.97 13.64
CA ASP A 229 -5.63 -20.99 14.67
C ASP A 229 -5.87 -20.43 16.07
N LEU A 230 -5.59 -19.14 16.29
CA LEU A 230 -6.09 -18.42 17.46
C LEU A 230 -7.63 -18.41 17.50
N ILE A 231 -8.30 -18.45 16.34
CA ILE A 231 -9.75 -18.45 16.24
C ILE A 231 -10.28 -19.90 16.23
N PRO A 232 -11.23 -20.26 17.12
CA PRO A 232 -11.90 -21.56 17.10
C PRO A 232 -12.57 -21.84 15.76
N GLU A 233 -12.53 -23.09 15.29
CA GLU A 233 -13.03 -23.48 13.96
C GLU A 233 -14.47 -23.01 13.68
N ASN A 234 -15.34 -23.04 14.68
CA ASN A 234 -16.74 -22.61 14.56
C ASN A 234 -16.94 -21.08 14.47
N GLU A 235 -15.90 -20.28 14.72
CA GLU A 235 -15.90 -18.82 14.58
C GLU A 235 -15.18 -18.35 13.29
N ARG A 236 -14.58 -19.25 12.49
CA ARG A 236 -13.79 -18.90 11.29
C ARG A 236 -14.63 -18.55 10.05
N GLY A 237 -15.91 -18.23 10.22
CA GLY A 237 -16.78 -17.75 9.14
C GLY A 237 -16.52 -16.29 8.74
N SER A 238 -15.90 -15.52 9.64
CA SER A 238 -15.41 -14.16 9.43
C SER A 238 -14.30 -13.93 10.46
N LEU A 239 -13.04 -14.02 10.04
CA LEU A 239 -11.91 -13.83 10.94
C LEU A 239 -11.86 -12.39 11.43
N VAL A 240 -12.20 -11.41 10.60
CA VAL A 240 -12.26 -10.00 11.00
C VAL A 240 -13.24 -9.80 12.17
N ASP A 241 -14.44 -10.38 12.12
CA ASP A 241 -15.42 -10.27 13.22
C ASP A 241 -15.00 -11.08 14.46
N ALA A 242 -14.40 -12.27 14.25
CA ALA A 242 -13.93 -13.11 15.34
C ALA A 242 -12.78 -12.46 16.14
N TYR A 243 -11.89 -11.75 15.44
CA TYR A 243 -10.86 -10.91 16.04
C TYR A 243 -11.47 -9.66 16.70
N HIS A 244 -12.47 -9.02 16.08
CA HIS A 244 -13.14 -7.85 16.66
C HIS A 244 -13.68 -8.12 18.06
N LYS A 245 -14.33 -9.27 18.24
CA LYS A 245 -14.83 -9.75 19.52
C LYS A 245 -13.72 -9.88 20.58
N ARG A 246 -12.55 -10.41 20.20
CA ARG A 246 -11.43 -10.65 21.13
C ARG A 246 -10.67 -9.36 21.46
N LEU A 247 -10.46 -8.51 20.46
CA LEU A 247 -9.84 -7.19 20.57
C LEU A 247 -10.65 -6.21 21.42
N ASN A 248 -11.93 -6.50 21.67
CA ASN A 248 -12.81 -5.71 22.53
C ASN A 248 -13.38 -6.53 23.71
N SER A 249 -12.70 -7.62 24.09
CA SER A 249 -13.03 -8.41 25.28
C SER A 249 -12.79 -7.61 26.57
N ASP A 250 -13.55 -7.88 27.63
CA ASP A 250 -13.24 -7.33 28.96
C ASP A 250 -11.95 -7.93 29.57
N ASP A 251 -11.47 -9.06 29.03
CA ASP A 251 -10.22 -9.69 29.43
C ASP A 251 -9.02 -9.18 28.62
N LEU A 252 -8.07 -8.55 29.30
CA LEU A 252 -6.87 -7.97 28.69
C LEU A 252 -5.95 -9.01 28.04
N GLU A 253 -5.83 -10.21 28.62
CA GLU A 253 -4.98 -11.25 28.03
C GLU A 253 -5.55 -11.75 26.69
N THR A 254 -6.88 -11.88 26.61
CA THR A 254 -7.58 -12.14 25.34
C THR A 254 -7.33 -11.03 24.32
N GLN A 255 -7.39 -9.75 24.73
CA GLN A 255 -7.09 -8.63 23.84
C GLN A 255 -5.64 -8.71 23.32
N TYR A 256 -4.67 -8.88 24.21
CA TYR A 256 -3.26 -8.92 23.82
C TYR A 256 -2.92 -10.13 22.94
N ALA A 257 -3.44 -11.32 23.25
CA ALA A 257 -3.22 -12.50 22.42
C ALA A 257 -3.74 -12.28 20.99
N ALA A 258 -4.94 -11.72 20.84
CA ALA A 258 -5.50 -11.35 19.54
C ALA A 258 -4.70 -10.25 18.85
N ALA A 259 -4.29 -9.22 19.60
CA ALA A 259 -3.53 -8.11 19.07
C ALA A 259 -2.16 -8.53 18.53
N ARG A 260 -1.43 -9.38 19.26
CA ARG A 260 -0.13 -9.92 18.82
C ARG A 260 -0.27 -10.77 17.56
N ALA A 261 -1.24 -11.69 17.52
CA ALA A 261 -1.45 -12.55 16.34
C ALA A 261 -1.83 -11.74 15.09
N TRP A 262 -2.74 -10.78 15.24
CA TRP A 262 -3.13 -9.86 14.16
C TRP A 262 -1.95 -9.04 13.64
N THR A 263 -1.21 -8.40 14.56
CA THR A 263 -0.05 -7.56 14.21
C THR A 263 1.06 -8.40 13.56
N LYS A 264 1.34 -9.59 14.09
CA LYS A 264 2.37 -10.49 13.56
C LYS A 264 2.07 -10.93 12.13
N TRP A 265 0.81 -11.24 11.81
CA TRP A 265 0.38 -11.58 10.45
C TRP A 265 0.78 -10.50 9.44
N GLU A 266 0.50 -9.23 9.75
CA GLU A 266 0.87 -8.13 8.87
C GLU A 266 2.38 -7.90 8.82
N MET A 267 3.06 -7.93 9.96
CA MET A 267 4.50 -7.69 9.99
C MET A 267 5.30 -8.75 9.23
N MET A 268 4.81 -10.00 9.20
CA MET A 268 5.40 -11.12 8.44
C MET A 268 5.27 -10.96 6.92
N THR A 269 4.23 -10.25 6.47
CA THR A 269 3.84 -10.16 5.05
C THR A 269 4.14 -8.79 4.42
N ALA A 270 4.57 -7.81 5.23
CA ALA A 270 4.86 -6.45 4.77
C ALA A 270 6.09 -6.32 3.85
N TYR A 271 7.00 -7.29 3.81
CA TYR A 271 8.20 -7.25 2.98
C TYR A 271 8.26 -8.46 2.03
N LEU A 272 8.86 -8.28 0.85
CA LEU A 272 9.08 -9.35 -0.13
C LEU A 272 9.91 -10.49 0.47
N ARG A 273 10.93 -10.13 1.25
CA ARG A 273 11.70 -11.07 2.07
C ARG A 273 11.35 -10.82 3.54
N PRO A 274 11.05 -11.87 4.34
CA PRO A 274 10.71 -11.69 5.74
C PRO A 274 11.74 -10.82 6.48
N ASN A 275 11.24 -9.81 7.18
CA ASN A 275 12.05 -8.90 7.97
C ASN A 275 11.81 -9.18 9.45
N LEU A 276 12.70 -9.95 10.08
CA LEU A 276 12.52 -10.41 11.46
C LEU A 276 12.51 -9.27 12.48
N GLU A 277 13.24 -8.17 12.24
CA GLU A 277 13.19 -6.98 13.08
C GLU A 277 11.81 -6.31 13.03
N ASN A 278 11.16 -6.32 11.86
CA ASN A 278 9.80 -5.81 11.72
C ASN A 278 8.79 -6.70 12.47
N VAL A 279 8.97 -8.03 12.39
CA VAL A 279 8.11 -9.01 13.05
C VAL A 279 8.16 -8.90 14.57
N GLN A 280 9.34 -8.59 15.13
CA GLN A 280 9.52 -8.38 16.57
C GLN A 280 8.64 -7.26 17.16
N LYS A 281 8.15 -6.32 16.33
CA LYS A 281 7.21 -5.29 16.80
C LYS A 281 5.92 -5.90 17.35
N ALA A 282 5.51 -7.07 16.85
CA ALA A 282 4.31 -7.75 17.33
C ALA A 282 4.43 -8.18 18.80
N GLU A 283 5.65 -8.27 19.35
CA GLU A 283 5.89 -8.61 20.76
C GLU A 283 5.69 -7.41 21.70
N ASP A 284 5.56 -6.18 21.19
CA ASP A 284 5.19 -5.01 21.98
C ASP A 284 3.67 -4.95 22.14
N ASP A 285 3.17 -5.38 23.30
CA ASP A 285 1.74 -5.40 23.62
C ASP A 285 1.07 -4.03 23.47
N LYS A 286 1.76 -2.93 23.79
CA LYS A 286 1.18 -1.59 23.69
C LYS A 286 1.03 -1.18 22.22
N PHE A 287 2.04 -1.45 21.40
CA PHE A 287 1.97 -1.22 19.96
C PHE A 287 0.90 -2.11 19.32
N SER A 288 1.00 -3.43 19.52
CA SER A 288 0.09 -4.43 18.96
C SER A 288 -1.37 -4.14 19.32
N LEU A 289 -1.64 -3.73 20.56
CA LEU A 289 -3.01 -3.43 21.00
C LEU A 289 -3.60 -2.24 20.25
N ALA A 290 -2.88 -1.11 20.15
CA ALA A 290 -3.38 0.04 19.41
C ALA A 290 -3.51 -0.28 17.92
N PHE A 291 -2.50 -0.93 17.34
CA PHE A 291 -2.47 -1.31 15.94
C PHE A 291 -3.68 -2.20 15.58
N ALA A 292 -3.78 -3.37 16.20
CA ALA A 292 -4.80 -4.34 15.87
C ALA A 292 -6.23 -3.85 16.22
N ARG A 293 -6.44 -3.20 17.37
CA ARG A 293 -7.78 -2.73 17.76
C ARG A 293 -8.30 -1.65 16.80
N ILE A 294 -7.46 -0.67 16.47
CA ILE A 294 -7.86 0.42 15.58
C ILE A 294 -8.02 -0.11 14.16
N GLU A 295 -7.06 -0.89 13.67
CA GLU A 295 -7.14 -1.48 12.33
C GLU A 295 -8.41 -2.32 12.12
N ASN A 296 -8.65 -3.28 13.01
CA ASN A 296 -9.84 -4.10 12.97
C ASN A 296 -11.13 -3.27 13.09
N HIS A 297 -11.15 -2.23 13.95
CA HIS A 297 -12.28 -1.32 14.10
C HIS A 297 -12.65 -0.61 12.78
N TYR A 298 -11.67 -0.15 12.01
CA TYR A 298 -11.93 0.45 10.72
C TYR A 298 -12.44 -0.58 9.71
N PHE A 299 -11.95 -1.83 9.76
CA PHE A 299 -12.35 -2.86 8.80
C PHE A 299 -13.77 -3.37 9.02
N VAL A 300 -14.18 -3.66 10.27
CA VAL A 300 -15.56 -4.05 10.57
C VAL A 300 -16.57 -2.96 10.19
N ASN A 301 -16.14 -1.69 10.26
CA ASN A 301 -16.96 -0.53 9.89
C ASN A 301 -16.78 -0.09 8.42
N LYS A 302 -16.10 -0.88 7.58
CA LYS A 302 -15.89 -0.60 6.14
C LYS A 302 -15.29 0.79 5.90
N GLY A 303 -14.36 1.20 6.77
CA GLY A 303 -13.70 2.50 6.73
C GLY A 303 -14.66 3.67 6.92
N PHE A 304 -15.87 3.44 7.43
CA PHE A 304 -16.93 4.45 7.58
C PHE A 304 -17.35 5.11 6.26
N PHE A 305 -17.10 4.44 5.13
CA PHE A 305 -17.47 4.93 3.82
C PHE A 305 -18.93 4.56 3.49
N PRO A 306 -19.67 5.46 2.82
CA PRO A 306 -21.04 5.18 2.37
C PRO A 306 -21.18 4.00 1.39
N SER A 307 -20.10 3.65 0.69
CA SER A 307 -20.10 2.57 -0.30
C SER A 307 -18.71 1.92 -0.41
N ASP A 308 -18.65 0.70 -0.91
CA ASP A 308 -17.42 -0.08 -1.06
C ASP A 308 -16.41 0.63 -1.98
N SER A 309 -16.89 1.19 -3.10
CA SER A 309 -16.08 1.89 -4.11
C SER A 309 -15.91 3.39 -3.84
N TYR A 310 -16.30 3.90 -2.66
CA TYR A 310 -16.40 5.34 -2.39
C TYR A 310 -15.17 6.14 -2.83
N LEU A 311 -13.96 5.68 -2.49
CA LEU A 311 -12.72 6.39 -2.84
C LEU A 311 -12.47 6.42 -4.35
N LEU A 312 -12.85 5.38 -5.10
CA LEU A 312 -12.74 5.38 -6.57
C LEU A 312 -13.80 6.28 -7.20
N ASP A 313 -15.03 6.22 -6.69
CA ASP A 313 -16.17 6.96 -7.24
C ASP A 313 -16.01 8.48 -7.07
N ASN A 314 -15.15 8.92 -6.14
CA ASN A 314 -14.87 10.32 -5.86
C ASN A 314 -13.55 10.84 -6.45
N VAL A 315 -12.84 10.05 -7.25
CA VAL A 315 -11.54 10.43 -7.85
C VAL A 315 -11.64 11.71 -8.68
N ASP A 316 -12.73 11.93 -9.42
CA ASP A 316 -12.88 13.12 -10.28
C ASP A 316 -12.71 14.44 -9.54
N LYS A 317 -13.00 14.47 -8.22
CA LYS A 317 -12.80 15.66 -7.37
C LYS A 317 -11.33 16.07 -7.27
N ILE A 318 -10.40 15.14 -7.45
CA ILE A 318 -8.96 15.34 -7.23
C ILE A 318 -8.11 15.12 -8.47
N ARG A 319 -8.69 14.81 -9.63
CA ARG A 319 -7.91 14.48 -10.83
C ARG A 319 -6.93 15.56 -11.29
N HIS A 320 -7.24 16.81 -10.98
CA HIS A 320 -6.40 17.97 -11.27
C HIS A 320 -5.15 18.08 -10.38
N ILE A 321 -5.12 17.38 -9.24
CA ILE A 321 -3.99 17.40 -8.29
C ILE A 321 -2.86 16.51 -8.83
N LYS A 322 -1.66 17.07 -8.91
CA LYS A 322 -0.46 16.33 -9.33
C LYS A 322 -0.18 15.20 -8.35
N THR A 323 -0.12 13.98 -8.86
CA THR A 323 -0.08 12.77 -8.03
C THR A 323 0.91 11.74 -8.56
N THR A 324 1.71 11.17 -7.65
CA THR A 324 2.55 10.00 -7.91
C THR A 324 2.10 8.84 -7.03
N ILE A 325 1.87 7.67 -7.62
CA ILE A 325 1.51 6.42 -6.95
C ILE A 325 2.70 5.46 -7.04
N VAL A 326 3.23 5.00 -5.91
CA VAL A 326 4.31 4.01 -5.85
C VAL A 326 3.77 2.68 -5.32
N GLN A 327 3.91 1.61 -6.07
CA GLN A 327 3.34 0.30 -5.71
C GLN A 327 4.36 -0.83 -5.88
N GLY A 328 4.50 -1.67 -4.86
CA GLY A 328 5.25 -2.92 -4.97
C GLY A 328 4.46 -3.95 -5.79
N ARG A 329 5.14 -4.61 -6.74
CA ARG A 329 4.50 -5.65 -7.57
C ARG A 329 3.99 -6.82 -6.73
N TYR A 330 4.73 -7.20 -5.70
CA TYR A 330 4.44 -8.32 -4.81
C TYR A 330 3.93 -7.82 -3.44
N ASP A 331 3.31 -6.64 -3.41
CA ASP A 331 2.59 -6.16 -2.24
C ASP A 331 1.41 -7.11 -1.95
N VAL A 332 1.53 -7.88 -0.88
CA VAL A 332 0.51 -8.84 -0.44
C VAL A 332 -0.47 -8.26 0.58
N CYS A 333 -0.10 -7.17 1.27
CA CYS A 333 -0.98 -6.49 2.21
C CYS A 333 -2.03 -5.67 1.45
N CYS A 334 -1.59 -4.89 0.47
CA CYS A 334 -2.41 -4.07 -0.40
C CYS A 334 -2.17 -4.50 -1.85
N PRO A 335 -2.91 -5.51 -2.36
CA PRO A 335 -2.59 -6.12 -3.64
C PRO A 335 -2.61 -5.12 -4.79
N MET A 336 -1.66 -5.27 -5.73
CA MET A 336 -1.45 -4.41 -6.91
C MET A 336 -2.74 -4.08 -7.70
N MET A 337 -3.78 -4.92 -7.60
CA MET A 337 -5.10 -4.65 -8.17
C MET A 337 -5.67 -3.28 -7.76
N SER A 338 -5.42 -2.82 -6.52
CA SER A 338 -5.96 -1.55 -6.02
C SER A 338 -5.27 -0.35 -6.65
N ALA A 339 -3.93 -0.36 -6.73
CA ALA A 339 -3.18 0.68 -7.43
C ALA A 339 -3.53 0.71 -8.92
N TRP A 340 -3.75 -0.46 -9.54
CA TRP A 340 -4.15 -0.54 -10.94
C TRP A 340 -5.57 -0.01 -11.17
N ASP A 341 -6.52 -0.32 -10.29
CA ASP A 341 -7.88 0.21 -10.35
C ASP A 341 -7.89 1.74 -10.16
N LEU A 342 -7.12 2.27 -9.20
CA LEU A 342 -6.98 3.70 -9.01
C LEU A 342 -6.36 4.39 -10.22
N HIS A 343 -5.28 3.85 -10.78
CA HIS A 343 -4.63 4.41 -11.98
C HIS A 343 -5.56 4.45 -13.20
N LYS A 344 -6.42 3.45 -13.39
CA LYS A 344 -7.44 3.49 -14.47
C LYS A 344 -8.48 4.59 -14.25
N ALA A 345 -8.90 4.80 -13.01
CA ALA A 345 -9.85 5.85 -12.66
C ALA A 345 -9.21 7.25 -12.66
N TRP A 346 -7.89 7.32 -12.46
CA TRP A 346 -7.09 8.53 -12.37
C TRP A 346 -5.93 8.53 -13.38
N PRO A 347 -6.20 8.66 -14.68
CA PRO A 347 -5.16 8.56 -15.71
C PRO A 347 -4.10 9.68 -15.64
N GLU A 348 -4.39 10.80 -14.98
CA GLU A 348 -3.44 11.89 -14.74
C GLU A 348 -2.38 11.57 -13.68
N ALA A 349 -2.62 10.58 -12.81
CA ALA A 349 -1.68 10.18 -11.78
C ALA A 349 -0.56 9.31 -12.38
N GLU A 350 0.69 9.60 -12.02
CA GLU A 350 1.84 8.81 -12.43
C GLU A 350 1.94 7.53 -11.59
N LEU A 351 1.75 6.36 -12.21
CA LEU A 351 1.94 5.07 -11.56
C LEU A 351 3.38 4.58 -11.72
N LYS A 352 4.06 4.34 -10.60
CA LYS A 352 5.37 3.68 -10.48
C LYS A 352 5.23 2.31 -9.85
N ILE A 353 5.56 1.29 -10.63
CA ILE A 353 5.55 -0.10 -10.17
C ILE A 353 6.99 -0.51 -9.87
N VAL A 354 7.25 -0.93 -8.64
CA VAL A 354 8.54 -1.49 -8.22
C VAL A 354 8.44 -3.00 -8.30
N TYR A 355 9.12 -3.58 -9.30
CA TYR A 355 8.90 -4.97 -9.73
C TYR A 355 9.43 -6.03 -8.75
N ASP A 356 10.31 -5.66 -7.84
CA ASP A 356 11.00 -6.53 -6.88
C ASP A 356 10.77 -6.09 -5.42
N ALA A 357 9.59 -5.55 -5.12
CA ALA A 357 9.24 -5.09 -3.77
C ALA A 357 7.88 -5.61 -3.28
N GLY A 358 7.78 -5.77 -1.96
CA GLY A 358 6.54 -6.01 -1.21
C GLY A 358 5.82 -4.72 -0.84
N HIS A 359 5.21 -4.69 0.35
CA HIS A 359 4.35 -3.59 0.79
C HIS A 359 5.13 -2.40 1.38
N SER A 360 6.13 -2.68 2.21
CA SER A 360 6.77 -1.71 3.09
C SER A 360 7.38 -0.52 2.35
N ALA A 361 7.22 0.68 2.91
CA ALA A 361 7.90 1.89 2.42
C ALA A 361 9.44 1.78 2.49
N ASN A 362 9.96 0.85 3.29
CA ASN A 362 11.38 0.63 3.48
C ASN A 362 11.96 -0.46 2.54
N GLU A 363 11.16 -1.02 1.63
CA GLU A 363 11.71 -1.79 0.51
C GLU A 363 12.66 -0.90 -0.29
N PRO A 364 13.88 -1.34 -0.64
CA PRO A 364 14.88 -0.47 -1.25
C PRO A 364 14.36 0.28 -2.49
N GLY A 365 13.66 -0.42 -3.38
CA GLY A 365 13.07 0.17 -4.58
C GLY A 365 11.91 1.12 -4.27
N ILE A 366 11.08 0.82 -3.26
CA ILE A 366 9.97 1.70 -2.84
C ILE A 366 10.53 2.98 -2.23
N ALA A 367 11.46 2.87 -1.27
CA ALA A 367 12.10 4.00 -0.62
C ALA A 367 12.75 4.95 -1.64
N ALA A 368 13.43 4.39 -2.66
CA ALA A 368 14.02 5.16 -3.73
C ALA A 368 12.98 5.93 -4.56
N GLU A 369 11.91 5.26 -4.99
CA GLU A 369 10.85 5.92 -5.77
C GLU A 369 10.06 6.95 -4.96
N LEU A 370 9.95 6.79 -3.62
CA LEU A 370 9.37 7.80 -2.75
C LEU A 370 10.23 9.06 -2.65
N VAL A 371 11.56 8.93 -2.60
CA VAL A 371 12.46 10.09 -2.65
C VAL A 371 12.34 10.79 -4.00
N VAL A 372 12.35 10.02 -5.10
CA VAL A 372 12.18 10.57 -6.46
C VAL A 372 10.83 11.29 -6.61
N ALA A 373 9.75 10.71 -6.09
CA ALA A 373 8.42 11.33 -6.11
C ALA A 373 8.41 12.69 -5.39
N ASN A 374 9.04 12.78 -4.21
CA ASN A 374 9.14 14.03 -3.47
C ASN A 374 10.06 15.06 -4.13
N GLU A 375 11.16 14.66 -4.77
CA GLU A 375 11.99 15.60 -5.54
C GLU A 375 11.24 16.13 -6.77
N LYS A 376 10.43 15.29 -7.44
CA LYS A 376 9.54 15.74 -8.53
C LYS A 376 8.52 16.76 -8.05
N MET A 377 7.83 16.50 -6.93
CA MET A 377 6.87 17.46 -6.37
C MET A 377 7.53 18.80 -6.04
N LYS A 378 8.72 18.75 -5.44
CA LYS A 378 9.53 19.93 -5.17
C LYS A 378 9.87 20.72 -6.43
N ALA A 379 10.20 20.05 -7.54
CA ALA A 379 10.48 20.73 -8.81
C ALA A 379 9.23 21.45 -9.38
N LEU A 380 8.03 20.94 -9.11
CA LEU A 380 6.76 21.54 -9.55
C LEU A 380 6.30 22.71 -8.66
N MET A 381 6.81 22.80 -7.44
CA MET A 381 6.43 23.78 -6.42
C MET A 381 7.42 24.94 -6.28
N ARG A 382 8.55 24.88 -6.98
CA ARG A 382 9.51 25.96 -7.15
C ARG A 382 9.04 26.90 -8.25
#